data_AF-A0A370SY22-F1
#
_entry.id   AF-A0A370SY22-F1
#
_cell.length_a   1.000
_cell.length_b   1.000
_cell.length_c   1.000
_cell.angle_alpha   90.00
_cell.angle_beta   90.00
_cell.angle_gamma   90.00
#
_symmetry.space_group_name_H-M   'P 1'
#
loop_
_entity.id
_entity.type
_entity.pdbx_description
1 polymer ?
#
loop_
_entity_poly.entity_id
_entity_poly.type
_entity_poly.pdbx_seq_one_letter_code
_entity_poly.pdbx_strand_id
1 'polypeptide(L)'
;MSDPMTPQAAVVGASVVAFASGVPTPHRDDIYMSTAHAQMATRAAIEDGLATDWFEYYCKVLRFIGWDVPKPQTLTPSRNSLMAGQATQRISTIMGEEFSEPMRRALLAIERNTLALKRFESTSIRGDAGYFQIIPCVMSGPNKVEMGIYHRQFRIRRQVLGFLFGEDETLIHNSVEQIAVITFNTLHYAQFRDRVKKSVLTGSLNYLSSLEI
;
A
#
# COMPACT_ATOMS: atom_id res chain seq x y z
N MET A 1 13.28 27.50 -2.20
CA MET A 1 11.97 26.90 -2.56
C MET A 1 11.89 25.62 -1.76
N SER A 2 11.17 25.66 -0.64
CA SER A 2 11.11 24.58 0.34
C SER A 2 10.38 23.40 -0.29
N ASP A 3 11.07 22.28 -0.46
CA ASP A 3 10.44 21.01 -0.80
C ASP A 3 9.41 20.71 0.31
N PRO A 4 8.12 20.49 0.02
CA PRO A 4 7.20 20.04 1.05
C PRO A 4 7.75 18.73 1.60
N MET A 5 7.95 18.67 2.93
CA MET A 5 8.46 17.49 3.61
C MET A 5 7.54 16.30 3.32
N THR A 6 7.93 15.41 2.40
CA THR A 6 7.17 14.19 2.08
C THR A 6 6.79 13.48 3.37
N PRO A 7 5.49 13.20 3.59
CA PRO A 7 4.99 12.76 4.89
C PRO A 7 5.57 11.40 5.29
N GLN A 8 5.51 11.10 6.58
CA GLN A 8 5.92 9.79 7.09
C GLN A 8 4.87 8.70 6.85
N ALA A 9 3.64 9.08 6.54
CA ALA A 9 2.59 8.19 6.08
C ALA A 9 1.67 8.88 5.08
N ALA A 10 1.12 8.11 4.14
CA ALA A 10 0.21 8.63 3.13
C ALA A 10 -0.76 7.56 2.64
N VAL A 11 -1.91 8.02 2.16
CA VAL A 11 -2.82 7.18 1.36
C VAL A 11 -2.39 7.27 -0.10
N VAL A 12 -2.11 6.14 -0.73
CA VAL A 12 -1.59 6.03 -2.10
C VAL A 12 -2.49 5.06 -2.88
N GLY A 13 -3.57 5.58 -3.44
CA GLY A 13 -4.66 4.73 -3.97
C GLY A 13 -5.26 3.87 -2.87
N ALA A 14 -5.45 2.57 -3.14
CA ALA A 14 -5.95 1.61 -2.15
C ALA A 14 -4.88 1.13 -1.14
N SER A 15 -3.82 1.92 -0.93
CA SER A 15 -2.72 1.59 -0.04
C SER A 15 -2.55 2.62 1.05
N VAL A 16 -2.23 2.18 2.27
CA VAL A 16 -1.63 3.04 3.30
C VAL A 16 -0.15 2.71 3.35
N VAL A 17 0.71 3.69 3.08
CA VAL A 17 2.16 3.52 3.09
C VAL A 17 2.73 4.33 4.26
N ALA A 18 3.51 3.68 5.11
CA ALA A 18 4.10 4.29 6.32
C ALA A 18 5.59 4.01 6.42
N PHE A 19 6.36 4.98 6.89
CA PHE A 19 7.81 4.88 7.00
C PHE A 19 8.24 4.85 8.47
N ALA A 20 9.18 3.96 8.80
CA ALA A 20 9.93 4.07 10.03
C ALA A 20 10.77 5.37 10.07
N SER A 21 11.17 5.77 11.27
CA SER A 21 12.11 6.86 11.43
C SER A 21 13.43 6.52 10.70
N GLY A 22 14.00 7.52 10.03
CA GLY A 22 15.28 7.36 9.34
C GLY A 22 15.20 7.03 7.84
N VAL A 23 14.02 6.79 7.26
CA VAL A 23 13.89 6.70 5.79
C VAL A 23 14.00 8.11 5.19
N PRO A 24 15.02 8.41 4.36
CA PRO A 24 15.22 9.74 3.78
C PRO A 24 14.09 10.18 2.86
N THR A 25 13.77 11.47 2.83
CA THR A 25 12.72 12.06 1.98
C THR A 25 12.80 11.62 0.51
N PRO A 26 13.98 11.63 -0.16
CA PRO A 26 14.05 11.20 -1.56
C PRO A 26 13.69 9.72 -1.76
N HIS A 27 13.97 8.86 -0.77
CA HIS A 27 13.56 7.46 -0.82
C HIS A 27 12.05 7.33 -0.63
N ARG A 28 11.46 8.14 0.27
CA ARG A 28 10.00 8.17 0.47
C ARG A 28 9.27 8.57 -0.81
N ASP A 29 9.76 9.57 -1.52
CA ASP A 29 9.20 10.01 -2.80
C ASP A 29 9.24 8.91 -3.86
N ASP A 30 10.39 8.28 -4.05
CA ASP A 30 10.54 7.18 -5.01
C ASP A 30 9.60 6.01 -4.68
N ILE A 31 9.40 5.73 -3.38
CA ILE A 31 8.52 4.67 -2.89
C ILE A 31 7.05 5.01 -3.11
N TYR A 32 6.63 6.23 -2.80
CA TYR A 32 5.27 6.68 -3.10
C TYR A 32 5.00 6.66 -4.59
N MET A 33 5.95 7.12 -5.42
CA MET A 33 5.83 7.07 -6.88
C MET A 33 5.78 5.65 -7.43
N SER A 34 6.60 4.74 -6.89
CA SER A 34 6.58 3.32 -7.27
C SER A 34 5.23 2.67 -6.94
N THR A 35 4.73 2.92 -5.73
CA THR A 35 3.43 2.43 -5.25
C THR A 35 2.30 2.97 -6.12
N ALA A 36 2.30 4.27 -6.39
CA ALA A 36 1.33 4.94 -7.25
C ALA A 36 1.28 4.34 -8.65
N HIS A 37 2.44 4.19 -9.26
CA HIS A 37 2.58 3.60 -10.58
C HIS A 37 2.07 2.16 -10.63
N ALA A 38 2.43 1.34 -9.64
CA ALA A 38 1.98 -0.03 -9.53
C ALA A 38 0.46 -0.13 -9.30
N GLN A 39 -0.13 0.72 -8.45
CA GLN A 39 -1.58 0.82 -8.27
C GLN A 39 -2.30 1.16 -9.58
N MET A 40 -1.83 2.19 -10.29
CA MET A 40 -2.43 2.65 -11.54
C MET A 40 -2.34 1.60 -12.66
N ALA A 41 -1.14 1.01 -12.85
CA ALA A 41 -0.91 0.00 -13.87
C ALA A 41 -1.71 -1.28 -13.60
N THR A 42 -1.80 -1.71 -12.34
CA THR A 42 -2.60 -2.88 -11.93
C THR A 42 -4.08 -2.63 -12.16
N ARG A 43 -4.57 -1.44 -11.77
CA ARG A 43 -5.96 -1.05 -11.99
C ARG A 43 -6.34 -1.10 -13.46
N ALA A 44 -5.55 -0.46 -14.31
CA ALA A 44 -5.78 -0.46 -15.76
C ALA A 44 -5.79 -1.89 -16.32
N ALA A 45 -4.81 -2.72 -15.94
CA ALA A 45 -4.76 -4.10 -16.41
C ALA A 45 -5.97 -4.94 -15.98
N ILE A 46 -6.49 -4.75 -14.77
CA ILE A 46 -7.70 -5.43 -14.28
C ILE A 46 -8.95 -4.91 -15.03
N GLU A 47 -9.06 -3.60 -15.24
CA GLU A 47 -10.16 -2.98 -15.98
C GLU A 47 -10.21 -3.44 -17.45
N ASP A 48 -9.04 -3.58 -18.08
CA ASP A 48 -8.89 -4.04 -19.46
C ASP A 48 -8.96 -5.58 -19.60
N GLY A 49 -9.13 -6.31 -18.49
CA GLY A 49 -9.21 -7.78 -18.47
C GLY A 49 -7.87 -8.49 -18.76
N LEU A 50 -6.75 -7.78 -18.67
CA LEU A 50 -5.39 -8.29 -18.88
C LEU A 50 -4.81 -9.00 -17.64
N ALA A 51 -5.43 -8.82 -16.48
CA ALA A 51 -5.08 -9.47 -15.23
C ALA A 51 -6.34 -9.84 -14.43
N THR A 52 -6.21 -10.84 -13.57
CA THR A 52 -7.27 -11.25 -12.63
C THR A 52 -6.79 -11.26 -11.18
N ASP A 53 -5.51 -11.54 -10.95
CA ASP A 53 -4.88 -11.46 -9.64
C ASP A 53 -4.26 -10.07 -9.46
N TRP A 54 -4.86 -9.29 -8.55
CA TRP A 54 -4.43 -7.92 -8.26
C TRP A 54 -3.01 -7.90 -7.72
N PHE A 55 -2.71 -8.74 -6.73
CA PHE A 55 -1.45 -8.65 -6.00
C PHE A 55 -0.29 -9.18 -6.81
N GLU A 56 -0.50 -10.27 -7.54
CA GLU A 56 0.52 -10.79 -8.46
C GLU A 56 0.91 -9.74 -9.50
N TYR A 57 -0.07 -9.06 -10.11
CA TYR A 57 0.20 -8.05 -11.11
C TYR A 57 0.87 -6.81 -10.49
N TYR A 58 0.43 -6.37 -9.32
CA TYR A 58 1.07 -5.29 -8.56
C TYR A 58 2.57 -5.58 -8.30
N CYS A 59 2.87 -6.78 -7.79
CA CYS A 59 4.24 -7.24 -7.58
C CYS A 59 5.04 -7.33 -8.89
N LYS A 60 4.42 -7.76 -9.99
CA LYS A 60 5.04 -7.80 -11.32
C LYS A 60 5.42 -6.42 -11.82
N VAL A 61 4.57 -5.40 -11.61
CA VAL A 61 4.89 -4.01 -11.99
C VAL A 61 6.08 -3.49 -11.19
N LEU A 62 6.10 -3.73 -9.86
CA LEU A 62 7.24 -3.32 -9.02
C LEU A 62 8.55 -3.99 -9.47
N ARG A 63 8.50 -5.27 -9.78
CA ARG A 63 9.67 -6.01 -10.33
C ARG A 63 10.17 -5.38 -11.64
N PHE A 64 9.25 -4.98 -12.53
CA PHE A 64 9.59 -4.35 -13.81
C PHE A 64 10.28 -2.98 -13.66
N ILE A 65 10.02 -2.28 -12.56
CA ILE A 65 10.67 -0.99 -12.25
C ILE A 65 11.84 -1.15 -11.27
N GLY A 66 12.42 -2.34 -11.17
CA GLY A 66 13.72 -2.58 -10.52
C GLY A 66 13.67 -2.98 -9.06
N TRP A 67 12.49 -3.27 -8.51
CA TRP A 67 12.37 -3.82 -7.15
C TRP A 67 12.70 -5.31 -7.14
N ASP A 68 13.36 -5.75 -6.06
CA ASP A 68 13.48 -7.18 -5.78
C ASP A 68 12.21 -7.66 -5.07
N VAL A 69 11.45 -8.52 -5.75
CA VAL A 69 10.10 -8.91 -5.35
C VAL A 69 10.04 -10.44 -5.27
N PRO A 70 10.22 -11.05 -4.09
CA PRO A 70 10.04 -12.48 -3.90
C PRO A 70 8.58 -12.89 -4.13
N LYS A 71 8.35 -14.21 -4.19
CA LYS A 71 7.00 -14.75 -4.32
C LYS A 71 6.19 -14.42 -3.04
N PRO A 72 4.99 -13.82 -3.17
CA PRO A 72 4.16 -13.56 -2.01
C PRO A 72 3.70 -14.83 -1.29
N GLN A 73 3.60 -14.75 0.03
CA GLN A 73 3.00 -15.77 0.87
C GLN A 73 1.48 -15.53 0.98
N THR A 74 0.68 -16.59 0.81
CA THR A 74 -0.76 -16.54 1.13
C THR A 74 -0.98 -16.91 2.59
N LEU A 75 -1.77 -16.12 3.31
CA LEU A 75 -2.05 -16.32 4.73
C LEU A 75 -3.36 -17.07 4.92
N THR A 76 -3.43 -17.86 5.99
CA THR A 76 -4.68 -18.48 6.42
C THR A 76 -5.64 -17.42 6.94
N PRO A 77 -6.93 -17.42 6.55
CA PRO A 77 -7.88 -16.44 7.04
C PRO A 77 -7.97 -16.45 8.56
N SER A 78 -7.86 -15.28 9.19
CA SER A 78 -8.15 -15.13 10.62
C SER A 78 -9.52 -14.48 10.79
N ARG A 79 -10.34 -15.03 11.70
CA ARG A 79 -11.78 -14.73 11.79
C ARG A 79 -12.16 -13.64 12.79
N ASN A 80 -11.25 -13.09 13.60
CA ASN A 80 -11.65 -12.37 14.82
C ASN A 80 -10.84 -11.08 15.10
N SER A 81 -10.92 -10.07 14.23
CA SER A 81 -10.34 -8.74 14.49
C SER A 81 -10.67 -7.73 13.38
N LEU A 82 -10.81 -6.44 13.75
CA LEU A 82 -10.81 -5.30 12.82
C LEU A 82 -9.72 -5.44 11.75
N MET A 83 -10.04 -5.16 10.48
CA MET A 83 -9.10 -5.38 9.36
C MET A 83 -7.76 -4.66 9.56
N ALA A 84 -7.78 -3.41 10.05
CA ALA A 84 -6.58 -2.65 10.36
C ALA A 84 -5.75 -3.30 11.48
N GLY A 85 -6.42 -3.73 12.56
CA GLY A 85 -5.77 -4.43 13.68
C GLY A 85 -5.14 -5.75 13.23
N GLN A 86 -5.89 -6.54 12.45
CA GLN A 86 -5.41 -7.79 11.87
C GLN A 86 -4.16 -7.59 11.02
N ALA A 87 -4.18 -6.60 10.12
CA ALA A 87 -3.04 -6.29 9.26
C ALA A 87 -1.79 -5.98 10.10
N THR A 88 -1.91 -5.12 11.12
CA THR A 88 -0.78 -4.79 12.00
C THR A 88 -0.26 -6.00 12.78
N GLN A 89 -1.15 -6.86 13.26
CA GLN A 89 -0.77 -8.09 13.95
C GLN A 89 -0.02 -9.07 13.03
N ARG A 90 -0.49 -9.23 11.79
CA ARG A 90 0.19 -10.06 10.77
C ARG A 90 1.57 -9.52 10.45
N ILE A 91 1.67 -8.20 10.26
CA ILE A 91 2.94 -7.51 10.01
C ILE A 91 3.90 -7.74 11.18
N SER A 92 3.48 -7.49 12.43
CA SER A 92 4.32 -7.71 13.62
C SER A 92 4.80 -9.17 13.70
N THR A 93 3.90 -10.12 13.48
CA THR A 93 4.23 -11.57 13.57
C THR A 93 5.22 -12.03 12.50
N ILE A 94 5.12 -11.50 11.27
CA ILE A 94 5.88 -12.01 10.11
C ILE A 94 7.13 -11.18 9.86
N MET A 95 7.07 -9.87 10.10
CA MET A 95 8.11 -8.90 9.73
C MET A 95 8.76 -8.24 10.94
N GLY A 96 8.18 -8.33 12.13
CA GLY A 96 8.71 -7.69 13.34
C GLY A 96 8.12 -6.31 13.64
N GLU A 97 8.47 -5.82 14.83
CA GLU A 97 7.87 -4.61 15.41
C GLU A 97 8.30 -3.34 14.68
N GLU A 98 9.50 -3.35 14.09
CA GLU A 98 10.04 -2.26 13.29
C GLU A 98 9.17 -1.93 12.07
N PHE A 99 8.41 -2.90 11.54
CA PHE A 99 7.43 -2.69 10.49
C PHE A 99 6.04 -2.34 11.05
N SER A 100 5.58 -2.99 12.11
CA SER A 100 4.21 -2.76 12.63
C SER A 100 4.05 -1.41 13.33
N GLU A 101 5.04 -0.93 14.07
CA GLU A 101 4.94 0.34 14.80
C GLU A 101 4.65 1.58 13.93
N PRO A 102 5.42 1.86 12.85
CA PRO A 102 5.09 2.99 11.97
C PRO A 102 3.70 2.82 11.33
N MET A 103 3.30 1.58 11.06
CA MET A 103 1.99 1.33 10.47
C MET A 103 0.85 1.55 11.45
N ARG A 104 0.99 1.11 12.70
CA ARG A 104 -0.01 1.35 13.74
C ARG A 104 -0.27 2.85 13.93
N ARG A 105 0.80 3.66 13.91
CA ARG A 105 0.67 5.13 13.95
C ARG A 105 -0.05 5.69 12.74
N ALA A 106 0.27 5.23 11.53
CA ALA A 106 -0.40 5.65 10.30
C ALA A 106 -1.90 5.29 10.29
N LEU A 107 -2.25 4.10 10.78
CA LEU A 107 -3.64 3.65 10.88
C LEU A 107 -4.45 4.44 11.92
N LEU A 108 -3.83 4.84 13.03
CA LEU A 108 -4.47 5.77 13.97
C LEU A 108 -4.64 7.18 13.38
N ALA A 109 -3.72 7.63 12.53
CA ALA A 109 -3.80 8.92 11.87
C ALA A 109 -4.92 8.95 10.81
N ILE A 110 -5.01 7.92 9.96
CA ILE A 110 -6.07 7.83 8.94
C ILE A 110 -7.46 7.67 9.56
N GLU A 111 -7.60 6.93 10.67
CA GLU A 111 -8.87 6.79 11.39
C GLU A 111 -9.42 8.17 11.84
N ARG A 112 -8.52 9.08 12.23
CA ARG A 112 -8.84 10.44 12.66
C ARG A 112 -8.96 11.44 11.52
N ASN A 113 -8.56 11.06 10.29
CA ASN A 113 -8.57 11.91 9.11
C ASN A 113 -9.64 11.44 8.13
N THR A 114 -10.87 11.94 8.30
CA THR A 114 -12.04 11.55 7.50
C THR A 114 -11.84 11.72 5.99
N LEU A 115 -11.08 12.74 5.56
CA LEU A 115 -10.81 12.96 4.13
C LEU A 115 -9.90 11.86 3.56
N ALA A 116 -8.82 11.52 4.29
CA ALA A 116 -7.91 10.47 3.89
C ALA A 116 -8.57 9.09 3.93
N LEU A 117 -9.36 8.81 4.97
CA LEU A 117 -10.15 7.59 5.07
C LEU A 117 -11.10 7.45 3.88
N LYS A 118 -11.89 8.49 3.56
CA LYS A 118 -12.81 8.47 2.42
C LYS A 118 -12.10 8.23 1.08
N ARG A 119 -10.90 8.78 0.90
CA ARG A 119 -10.08 8.57 -0.31
C ARG A 119 -9.54 7.16 -0.41
N PHE A 120 -9.04 6.63 0.71
CA PHE A 120 -8.60 5.25 0.78
C PHE A 120 -9.77 4.30 0.46
N GLU A 121 -10.95 4.53 1.04
CA GLU A 121 -12.11 3.67 0.85
C GLU A 121 -12.68 3.73 -0.57
N SER A 122 -12.78 4.92 -1.15
CA SER A 122 -13.27 5.10 -2.53
C SER A 122 -12.34 4.49 -3.58
N THR A 123 -11.08 4.27 -3.23
CA THR A 123 -10.11 3.59 -4.11
C THR A 123 -9.98 2.10 -3.81
N SER A 124 -10.39 1.65 -2.62
CA SER A 124 -10.32 0.24 -2.17
C SER A 124 -11.55 -0.58 -2.55
N ILE A 125 -12.73 0.05 -2.69
CA ILE A 125 -13.99 -0.64 -2.98
C ILE A 125 -14.48 -0.34 -4.40
N ARG A 126 -14.87 -1.39 -5.13
CA ARG A 126 -15.52 -1.30 -6.45
C ARG A 126 -16.65 -2.31 -6.57
N GLY A 127 -17.88 -1.81 -6.69
CA GLY A 127 -19.06 -2.67 -6.64
C GLY A 127 -19.11 -3.40 -5.29
N ASP A 128 -19.07 -4.72 -5.34
CA ASP A 128 -19.02 -5.61 -4.19
C ASP A 128 -17.62 -6.24 -3.95
N ALA A 129 -16.62 -5.88 -4.75
CA ALA A 129 -15.23 -6.28 -4.55
C ALA A 129 -14.46 -5.20 -3.78
N GLY A 130 -13.65 -5.63 -2.81
CA GLY A 130 -12.76 -4.78 -2.03
C GLY A 130 -11.33 -5.31 -2.08
N TYR A 131 -10.37 -4.40 -2.11
CA TYR A 131 -8.98 -4.72 -1.87
C TYR A 131 -8.29 -3.55 -1.17
N PHE A 132 -7.27 -3.85 -0.38
CA PHE A 132 -6.36 -2.83 0.11
C PHE A 132 -4.97 -3.39 0.36
N GLN A 133 -4.01 -2.47 0.50
CA GLN A 133 -2.66 -2.77 0.96
C GLN A 133 -2.25 -1.90 2.15
N ILE A 134 -1.46 -2.51 3.02
CA ILE A 134 -0.84 -1.87 4.18
C ILE A 134 0.67 -2.07 4.04
N ILE A 135 1.39 -0.97 3.90
CA ILE A 135 2.76 -0.94 3.37
C ILE A 135 3.73 -0.23 4.33
N PRO A 136 4.21 -0.90 5.39
CA PRO A 136 5.31 -0.39 6.19
C PRO A 136 6.65 -0.45 5.45
N CYS A 137 7.46 0.59 5.61
CA CYS A 137 8.77 0.73 4.96
C CYS A 137 9.85 1.04 6.01
N VAL A 138 10.94 0.29 5.99
CA VAL A 138 12.07 0.44 6.92
C VAL A 138 13.41 0.46 6.18
N MET A 139 14.40 1.15 6.73
CA MET A 139 15.76 1.09 6.21
C MET A 139 16.36 -0.29 6.52
N SER A 140 16.91 -0.97 5.50
CA SER A 140 17.62 -2.25 5.67
C SER A 140 19.12 -2.15 5.37
N GLY A 141 19.59 -0.98 4.92
CA GLY A 141 21.00 -0.67 4.72
C GLY A 141 21.21 0.63 3.95
N PRO A 142 22.47 1.01 3.64
CA PRO A 142 22.75 2.17 2.82
C PRO A 142 22.05 2.04 1.46
N ASN A 143 21.23 3.03 1.09
CA ASN A 143 20.48 3.05 -0.17
C ASN A 143 19.49 1.88 -0.35
N LYS A 144 19.15 1.18 0.74
CA LYS A 144 18.20 0.05 0.72
C LYS A 144 17.06 0.28 1.69
N VAL A 145 15.84 0.12 1.19
CA VAL A 145 14.61 0.14 1.97
C VAL A 145 13.90 -1.18 1.77
N GLU A 146 13.45 -1.81 2.84
CA GLU A 146 12.52 -2.92 2.78
C GLU A 146 11.10 -2.40 2.91
N MET A 147 10.24 -2.91 2.05
CA MET A 147 8.82 -2.63 2.04
C MET A 147 8.07 -3.92 2.33
N GLY A 148 7.44 -3.98 3.50
CA GLY A 148 6.44 -4.99 3.79
C GLY A 148 5.16 -4.62 3.06
N ILE A 149 4.54 -5.56 2.35
CA ILE A 149 3.23 -5.37 1.72
C ILE A 149 2.31 -6.44 2.26
N TYR A 150 1.40 -6.04 3.14
CA TYR A 150 0.21 -6.82 3.43
C TYR A 150 -0.87 -6.44 2.42
N HIS A 151 -1.42 -7.43 1.73
CA HIS A 151 -2.52 -7.26 0.79
C HIS A 151 -3.72 -8.10 1.25
N ARG A 152 -4.90 -7.51 1.12
CA ARG A 152 -6.14 -8.25 1.32
C ARG A 152 -7.11 -7.93 0.20
N GLN A 153 -7.67 -8.98 -0.38
CA GLN A 153 -8.79 -8.90 -1.32
C GLN A 153 -9.99 -9.63 -0.72
N PHE A 154 -11.19 -9.08 -0.91
CA PHE A 154 -12.41 -9.58 -0.30
C PHE A 154 -13.65 -9.17 -1.09
N ARG A 155 -14.80 -9.74 -0.76
CA ARG A 155 -16.11 -9.25 -1.20
C ARG A 155 -16.91 -8.71 -0.05
N ILE A 156 -17.65 -7.62 -0.29
CA ILE A 156 -18.56 -6.99 0.66
C ILE A 156 -20.01 -7.24 0.27
N ARG A 157 -20.88 -7.53 1.23
CA ARG A 157 -22.32 -7.70 1.00
C ARG A 157 -23.06 -6.37 0.85
N ARG A 158 -22.56 -5.32 1.51
CA ARG A 158 -23.08 -3.95 1.49
C ARG A 158 -21.93 -2.97 1.61
N GLN A 159 -22.01 -1.86 0.89
CA GLN A 159 -21.03 -0.78 1.02
C GLN A 159 -21.19 -0.13 2.39
N VAL A 160 -20.13 -0.23 3.21
CA VAL A 160 -20.03 0.42 4.51
C VAL A 160 -18.82 1.35 4.50
N LEU A 161 -19.00 2.54 5.05
CA LEU A 161 -17.91 3.44 5.37
C LEU A 161 -17.22 2.97 6.65
N GLY A 162 -15.93 3.23 6.77
CA GLY A 162 -15.10 2.80 7.89
C GLY A 162 -14.71 1.32 7.87
N PHE A 163 -14.66 0.64 6.71
CA PHE A 163 -14.49 -0.83 6.67
C PHE A 163 -13.19 -1.33 7.32
N LEU A 164 -12.14 -0.50 7.34
CA LEU A 164 -10.87 -0.83 8.02
C LEU A 164 -11.03 -0.94 9.55
N PHE A 165 -11.96 -0.18 10.11
CA PHE A 165 -12.14 0.08 11.54
C PHE A 165 -13.52 -0.37 12.04
N GLY A 166 -14.37 -0.91 11.17
CA GLY A 166 -15.71 -1.38 11.49
C GLY A 166 -15.71 -2.80 12.05
N GLU A 167 -16.63 -3.04 12.98
CA GLU A 167 -16.79 -4.34 13.68
C GLU A 167 -17.67 -5.35 12.91
N ASP A 168 -18.31 -4.94 11.80
CA ASP A 168 -19.26 -5.79 11.09
C ASP A 168 -18.57 -6.75 10.10
N GLU A 169 -17.86 -7.74 10.67
CA GLU A 169 -17.20 -8.83 9.95
C GLU A 169 -18.17 -9.69 9.13
N THR A 170 -19.48 -9.61 9.40
CA THR A 170 -20.51 -10.40 8.70
C THR A 170 -20.75 -9.96 7.25
N LEU A 171 -20.24 -8.78 6.89
CA LEU A 171 -20.35 -8.23 5.55
C LEU A 171 -19.27 -8.76 4.59
N ILE A 172 -18.18 -9.33 5.11
CA ILE A 172 -17.01 -9.70 4.33
C ILE A 172 -16.97 -11.21 4.07
N HIS A 173 -16.71 -11.59 2.83
CA HIS A 173 -16.56 -13.00 2.45
C HIS A 173 -15.51 -13.17 1.35
N ASN A 174 -15.10 -14.42 1.12
CA ASN A 174 -14.08 -14.78 0.12
C ASN A 174 -12.80 -13.96 0.25
N SER A 175 -12.35 -13.74 1.49
CA SER A 175 -11.16 -12.97 1.80
C SER A 175 -9.91 -13.79 1.50
N VAL A 176 -9.02 -13.23 0.70
CA VAL A 176 -7.66 -13.73 0.47
C VAL A 176 -6.69 -12.72 1.06
N GLU A 177 -5.80 -13.20 1.91
CA GLU A 177 -4.74 -12.41 2.54
C GLU A 177 -3.40 -12.87 2.00
N GLN A 178 -2.55 -11.93 1.58
CA GLN A 178 -1.22 -12.21 1.08
C GLN A 178 -0.22 -11.22 1.67
N ILE A 179 1.03 -11.64 1.76
CA ILE A 179 2.10 -10.80 2.31
C ILE A 179 3.42 -11.03 1.58
N ALA A 180 4.20 -9.97 1.40
CA ALA A 180 5.55 -10.03 0.85
C ALA A 180 6.44 -8.96 1.49
N VAL A 181 7.73 -9.26 1.66
CA VAL A 181 8.77 -8.24 1.92
C VAL A 181 9.52 -8.06 0.62
N ILE A 182 9.57 -6.83 0.11
CA ILE A 182 10.25 -6.50 -1.13
C ILE A 182 11.37 -5.50 -0.85
N THR A 183 12.45 -5.56 -1.62
CA THR A 183 13.62 -4.69 -1.41
C THR A 183 13.71 -3.63 -2.50
N PHE A 184 13.79 -2.39 -2.05
CA PHE A 184 14.10 -1.21 -2.85
C PHE A 184 15.60 -0.92 -2.79
N ASN A 185 16.26 -0.90 -3.93
CA ASN A 185 17.63 -0.39 -4.04
C ASN A 185 17.61 0.92 -4.86
N THR A 186 17.91 2.04 -4.20
CA THR A 186 17.74 3.36 -4.81
C THR A 186 18.69 3.59 -5.99
N LEU A 187 19.86 2.95 -5.98
CA LEU A 187 20.83 3.02 -7.08
C LEU A 187 20.30 2.30 -8.32
N HIS A 188 19.69 1.12 -8.13
CA HIS A 188 19.09 0.38 -9.23
C HIS A 188 17.83 1.07 -9.76
N TYR A 189 17.03 1.68 -8.87
CA TYR A 189 15.83 2.42 -9.25
C TYR A 189 16.11 3.71 -10.02
N ALA A 190 17.29 4.30 -9.89
CA ALA A 190 17.62 5.58 -10.51
C ALA A 190 17.37 5.61 -12.03
N GLN A 191 17.59 4.50 -12.73
CA GLN A 191 17.32 4.39 -14.18
C GLN A 191 15.82 4.40 -14.54
N PHE A 192 14.94 4.13 -13.58
CA PHE A 192 13.49 4.05 -13.76
C PHE A 192 12.76 5.28 -13.24
N ARG A 193 13.39 6.08 -12.36
CA ARG A 193 12.78 7.21 -11.64
C ARG A 193 12.00 8.15 -12.56
N ASP A 194 12.61 8.66 -13.62
CA ASP A 194 11.97 9.63 -14.51
C ASP A 194 10.79 9.05 -15.27
N ARG A 195 10.90 7.78 -15.68
CA ARG A 195 9.82 7.05 -16.35
C ARG A 195 8.63 6.84 -15.41
N VAL A 196 8.89 6.42 -14.17
CA VAL A 196 7.86 6.24 -13.15
C VAL A 196 7.19 7.58 -12.84
N LYS A 197 7.98 8.62 -12.55
CA LYS A 197 7.47 9.97 -12.26
C LYS A 197 6.60 10.50 -13.40
N LYS A 198 7.06 10.38 -14.65
CA LYS A 198 6.27 10.80 -15.83
C LYS A 198 4.95 10.03 -15.94
N SER A 199 4.98 8.71 -15.73
CA SER A 199 3.78 7.87 -15.78
C SER A 199 2.75 8.29 -14.72
N VAL A 200 3.19 8.50 -13.47
CA VAL A 200 2.32 8.93 -12.38
C VAL A 200 1.73 10.32 -12.67
N LEU A 201 2.56 11.29 -13.05
CA LEU A 201 2.09 12.66 -13.34
C LEU A 201 1.12 12.73 -14.52
N THR A 202 1.33 11.88 -15.55
CA THR A 202 0.45 11.84 -16.72
C THR A 202 -0.90 11.23 -16.38
N GLY A 203 -0.91 10.15 -15.57
CA GLY A 203 -2.16 9.48 -15.20
C GLY A 203 -2.83 10.03 -13.93
N SER A 204 -2.20 10.97 -13.22
CA SER A 204 -2.73 11.58 -12.00
C SER A 204 -2.44 13.09 -11.95
N LEU A 205 -3.37 13.90 -12.46
CA LEU A 205 -3.27 15.36 -12.49
C LEU A 205 -3.16 16.05 -11.11
N ASN A 206 -3.42 15.35 -10.00
CA ASN A 206 -3.42 15.93 -8.63
C ASN A 206 -2.81 15.00 -7.56
N TYR A 207 -1.71 14.30 -7.88
CA TYR A 207 -1.27 13.20 -7.03
C TYR A 207 -0.75 13.62 -5.65
N LEU A 208 0.23 14.51 -5.54
CA LEU A 208 0.98 14.68 -4.27
C LEU A 208 0.36 15.64 -3.25
N SER A 209 -0.31 16.71 -3.68
CA SER A 209 -0.73 17.82 -2.79
C SER A 209 -1.87 17.48 -1.80
N SER A 210 -2.25 16.20 -1.70
CA SER A 210 -3.43 15.80 -0.92
C SER A 210 -3.39 14.37 -0.34
N LEU A 211 -2.20 13.76 -0.24
CA LEU A 211 -2.04 12.38 0.24
C LEU A 211 -1.57 12.28 1.70
N GLU A 212 -1.21 13.40 2.33
CA GLU A 212 -0.59 13.42 3.65
C GLU A 212 -1.60 13.08 4.75
N ILE A 213 -1.19 12.21 5.67
CA ILE A 213 -1.92 11.85 6.91
C ILE A 213 -1.03 11.97 8.14
#